data_AF-A0A520RP05-F1
#
_entry.id   AF-A0A520RP05-F1
#
_cell.length_a   1.000
_cell.length_b   1.000
_cell.length_c   1.000
_cell.angle_alpha   90.00
_cell.angle_beta   90.00
_cell.angle_gamma   90.00
#
_symmetry.space_group_name_H-M   'P 1'
#
loop_
_entity.id
_entity.type
_entity.pdbx_description
1 polymer ?
#
loop_
_entity_poly.entity_id
_entity_poly.type
_entity_poly.pdbx_seq_one_letter_code
_entity_poly.pdbx_strand_id
1 'polypeptide(L)'
;MVAKAPKTSKSKEGKRDELSFEEALKQLETIVDAMEKESLPLEKLLECHEEGIRLQQVCQNKLKKAEERIQLLESKSEGEFGLKPLTLEEDSE
;
A
#
# COMPACT_ATOMS: atom_id res chain seq x y z
N MET A 1 -38.26 -33.31 12.52
CA MET A 1 -38.83 -32.05 12.00
C MET A 1 -38.32 -30.90 12.86
N VAL A 2 -38.16 -29.71 12.23
CA VAL A 2 -37.73 -28.40 12.77
C VAL A 2 -36.20 -28.28 12.98
N ALA A 3 -35.42 -27.90 11.96
CA ALA A 3 -35.21 -26.56 11.37
C ALA A 3 -34.28 -25.65 12.19
N LYS A 4 -33.05 -25.41 11.70
CA LYS A 4 -32.54 -24.11 11.18
C LYS A 4 -31.01 -24.15 10.99
N ALA A 5 -30.57 -23.85 9.76
CA ALA A 5 -29.25 -23.29 9.46
C ALA A 5 -29.31 -21.74 9.61
N PRO A 6 -28.32 -20.91 9.22
CA PRO A 6 -26.84 -21.01 9.16
C PRO A 6 -26.13 -19.69 9.68
N LYS A 7 -24.81 -19.57 9.43
CA LYS A 7 -24.00 -18.33 9.22
C LYS A 7 -23.36 -17.65 10.46
N THR A 8 -22.03 -17.75 10.60
CA THR A 8 -21.14 -16.59 10.84
C THR A 8 -19.72 -16.90 10.35
N SER A 9 -19.38 -16.46 9.14
CA SER A 9 -17.98 -16.27 8.71
C SER A 9 -17.82 -14.80 8.36
N LYS A 10 -17.85 -13.95 9.39
CA LYS A 10 -17.68 -12.50 9.30
C LYS A 10 -16.26 -12.18 9.77
N SER A 11 -15.27 -12.30 8.89
CA SER A 11 -13.87 -11.97 9.21
C SER A 11 -13.08 -11.67 7.92
N LYS A 12 -13.38 -10.58 7.20
CA LYS A 12 -12.52 -10.17 6.06
C LYS A 12 -12.32 -8.66 5.86
N GLU A 13 -12.83 -7.82 6.76
CA GLU A 13 -12.72 -6.35 6.63
C GLU A 13 -11.66 -5.73 7.54
N GLY A 14 -11.31 -6.35 8.68
CA GLY A 14 -10.34 -5.78 9.64
C GLY A 14 -8.85 -5.99 9.31
N LYS A 15 -8.51 -6.73 8.25
CA LYS A 15 -7.12 -7.14 7.95
C LYS A 15 -6.45 -6.31 6.84
N ARG A 16 -7.20 -5.43 6.17
CA ARG A 16 -6.71 -4.71 4.97
C ARG A 16 -5.86 -3.47 5.28
N ASP A 17 -5.96 -2.92 6.49
CA ASP A 17 -5.13 -1.79 6.96
C ASP A 17 -3.85 -2.22 7.68
N GLU A 18 -3.70 -3.51 7.97
CA GLU A 18 -2.52 -4.05 8.67
C GLU A 18 -1.44 -4.59 7.73
N LEU A 19 -1.59 -4.40 6.41
CA LEU A 19 -0.60 -4.89 5.45
C LEU A 19 0.79 -4.31 5.75
N SER A 20 1.81 -5.16 5.69
CA SER A 20 3.20 -4.72 5.59
C SER A 20 3.45 -4.03 4.25
N PHE A 21 4.55 -3.29 4.14
CA PHE A 21 4.92 -2.64 2.87
C PHE A 21 5.05 -3.68 1.74
N GLU A 22 5.79 -4.77 1.98
CA GLU A 22 6.02 -5.80 0.96
C GLU A 22 4.74 -6.52 0.55
N GLU A 23 3.81 -6.76 1.48
CA GLU A 23 2.52 -7.37 1.14
C GLU A 23 1.64 -6.44 0.32
N ALA A 24 1.65 -5.13 0.62
CA ALA A 24 0.90 -4.12 -0.13
C ALA A 24 1.48 -3.93 -1.53
N LEU A 25 2.81 -3.87 -1.65
CA LEU A 25 3.52 -3.77 -2.92
C LEU A 25 3.25 -4.97 -3.81
N LYS A 26 3.38 -6.19 -3.27
CA LYS A 26 3.10 -7.41 -4.03
C LYS A 26 1.66 -7.51 -4.53
N GLN A 27 0.70 -7.04 -3.73
CA GLN A 27 -0.70 -6.97 -4.15
C GLN A 27 -0.90 -5.94 -5.26
N LEU A 28 -0.21 -4.80 -5.19
CA LEU A 28 -0.27 -3.76 -6.21
C LEU A 28 0.31 -4.27 -7.54
N GLU A 29 1.45 -4.95 -7.52
CA GLU A 29 2.05 -5.62 -8.69
C GLU A 29 1.07 -6.60 -9.32
N THR A 30 0.41 -7.43 -8.50
CA THR A 30 -0.59 -8.39 -8.97
C THR A 30 -1.79 -7.71 -9.65
N ILE A 31 -2.19 -6.52 -9.18
CA ILE A 31 -3.27 -5.74 -9.78
C ILE A 31 -2.82 -5.16 -11.11
N VAL A 32 -1.61 -4.61 -11.19
CA VAL A 32 -1.05 -4.11 -12.45
C VAL A 32 -0.97 -5.22 -13.49
N ASP A 33 -0.43 -6.39 -13.11
CA ASP A 33 -0.38 -7.59 -13.97
C ASP A 33 -1.78 -8.03 -14.44
N ALA A 34 -2.82 -7.79 -13.64
CA ALA A 34 -4.20 -8.10 -14.01
C ALA A 34 -4.78 -7.08 -14.99
N MET A 35 -4.43 -5.80 -14.83
CA MET A 35 -4.85 -4.68 -15.69
C MET A 35 -4.20 -4.74 -17.08
N GLU A 36 -3.00 -5.29 -17.20
CA GLU A 36 -2.29 -5.46 -18.47
C GLU A 36 -2.87 -6.56 -19.37
N LYS A 37 -3.79 -7.38 -18.87
CA LYS A 37 -4.43 -8.44 -19.65
C LYS A 37 -5.48 -7.86 -20.59
N GLU A 38 -5.36 -8.17 -21.88
CA GLU A 38 -6.19 -7.64 -22.98
C GLU A 38 -7.71 -7.87 -22.82
N SER A 39 -8.15 -8.76 -21.93
CA SER A 39 -9.55 -9.17 -21.78
C SER A 39 -10.19 -8.83 -20.42
N LEU A 40 -9.70 -7.81 -19.71
CA LEU A 40 -10.29 -7.41 -18.43
C LEU A 40 -11.60 -6.62 -18.64
N PRO A 41 -12.76 -7.07 -18.10
CA PRO A 41 -14.01 -6.32 -18.19
C PRO A 41 -13.91 -4.95 -17.50
N LEU A 42 -14.69 -3.97 -17.96
CA LEU A 42 -14.67 -2.59 -17.44
C LEU A 42 -14.93 -2.54 -15.92
N GLU A 43 -15.89 -3.30 -15.42
CA GLU A 43 -16.21 -3.37 -13.99
C GLU A 43 -15.00 -3.88 -13.19
N LYS A 44 -14.25 -4.84 -13.75
CA LYS A 44 -13.04 -5.36 -13.11
C LYS A 44 -11.87 -4.40 -13.18
N LEU A 45 -11.77 -3.62 -14.25
CA LEU A 45 -10.78 -2.56 -14.37
C LEU A 45 -11.00 -1.47 -13.29
N LEU A 46 -12.26 -1.09 -13.06
CA LEU A 46 -12.62 -0.14 -12.00
C LEU A 46 -12.29 -0.68 -10.61
N GLU A 47 -12.66 -1.94 -10.32
CA GLU A 47 -12.30 -2.59 -9.05
C GLU A 47 -10.76 -2.63 -8.85
N CYS A 48 -10.01 -2.98 -9.89
CA CYS A 48 -8.54 -3.02 -9.85
C CYS A 48 -7.95 -1.63 -9.59
N HIS A 49 -8.48 -0.59 -10.24
CA HIS A 49 -8.02 0.78 -10.08
C HIS A 49 -8.28 1.32 -8.67
N GLU A 50 -9.48 1.10 -8.12
CA GLU A 50 -9.81 1.51 -6.75
C GLU A 50 -8.90 0.85 -5.72
N GLU A 51 -8.69 -0.46 -5.84
CA GLU A 51 -7.80 -1.20 -4.94
C GLU A 51 -6.33 -0.81 -5.14
N GLY A 52 -5.93 -0.53 -6.38
CA GLY A 52 -4.60 -0.01 -6.70
C GLY A 52 -4.30 1.31 -6.01
N ILE A 53 -5.23 2.28 -6.07
CA ILE A 53 -5.10 3.57 -5.35
C ILE A 53 -4.96 3.33 -3.85
N ARG A 54 -5.78 2.43 -3.29
CA ARG A 54 -5.73 2.12 -1.86
C ARG A 54 -4.38 1.55 -1.46
N LEU A 55 -3.85 0.57 -2.19
CA LEU A 55 -2.56 -0.05 -1.92
C LEU A 55 -1.40 0.93 -2.10
N GLN A 56 -1.46 1.79 -3.13
CA GLN A 56 -0.49 2.87 -3.32
C GLN A 56 -0.44 3.79 -2.09
N GLN A 57 -1.60 4.21 -1.57
CA GLN A 57 -1.66 5.04 -0.36
C GLN A 57 -1.08 4.32 0.86
N VAL A 58 -1.33 3.01 1.01
CA VAL A 58 -0.73 2.20 2.08
C VAL A 58 0.79 2.21 1.97
N CYS A 59 1.34 1.95 0.78
CA CYS A 59 2.79 1.95 0.53
C CYS A 59 3.40 3.32 0.86
N GLN A 60 2.83 4.40 0.34
CA GLN A 60 3.29 5.78 0.59
C GLN A 60 3.29 6.11 2.10
N ASN A 61 2.22 5.74 2.81
CA ASN A 61 2.13 5.97 4.26
C ASN A 61 3.18 5.18 5.05
N LYS A 62 3.52 3.95 4.62
CA LYS A 62 4.57 3.15 5.27
C LYS A 62 5.95 3.75 5.02
N LEU A 63 6.24 4.16 3.79
CA LEU A 63 7.50 4.82 3.44
C LEU A 63 7.67 6.14 4.21
N LYS A 64 6.63 6.98 4.25
CA LYS A 64 6.65 8.23 5.01
C LYS A 64 6.96 8.00 6.50
N LYS A 65 6.32 7.01 7.13
CA LYS A 65 6.60 6.66 8.54
C LYS A 65 8.02 6.15 8.74
N ALA A 66 8.57 5.42 7.77
CA ALA A 66 9.96 4.96 7.83
C ALA A 66 10.93 6.15 7.71
N GLU A 67 10.68 7.07 6.78
CA GLU A 67 11.45 8.31 6.62
C GLU A 67 11.42 9.17 7.89
N GLU A 68 10.24 9.44 8.45
CA GLU A 68 10.09 10.18 9.71
C GLU A 68 10.87 9.52 10.86
N ARG A 69 10.91 8.19 10.90
CA ARG A 69 11.67 7.45 11.91
C ARG A 69 13.17 7.56 11.69
N ILE A 70 13.64 7.52 10.46
CA ILE A 70 15.06 7.74 10.10
C ILE A 70 15.46 9.15 10.51
N GLN A 71 14.69 10.16 10.11
CA GLN A 71 14.91 11.56 10.49
C GLN A 71 14.98 11.74 12.01
N LEU A 72 14.09 11.12 12.78
CA LEU A 72 14.14 11.19 14.25
C LEU A 72 15.41 10.54 14.83
N LEU A 73 15.88 9.45 14.26
CA LEU A 73 17.13 8.79 14.68
C LEU A 73 18.35 9.64 14.32
N GLU A 74 18.33 10.26 13.15
CA GLU A 74 19.37 11.19 12.68
C GLU A 74 19.39 12.44 13.53
N SER A 75 18.26 13.09 13.82
CA SER A 75 18.20 14.27 14.70
C SER A 75 18.61 13.96 16.14
N LYS A 76 18.42 12.71 16.61
CA LYS A 76 18.97 12.24 17.89
C LYS A 76 20.47 11.93 17.81
N SER A 77 20.97 11.59 16.63
CA SER A 77 22.38 11.37 16.32
C SER A 77 23.12 12.66 15.93
N GLU A 78 22.40 13.74 15.57
CA GLU A 78 22.87 15.10 15.26
C GLU A 78 23.26 15.87 16.53
N GLY A 79 23.92 15.17 17.43
CA GLY A 79 25.21 15.65 17.89
C GLY A 79 26.32 15.56 16.81
N GLU A 80 26.15 14.86 15.65
CA GLU A 80 27.28 14.74 14.70
C GLU A 80 27.05 14.60 13.17
N PHE A 81 25.92 14.19 12.58
CA PHE A 81 25.86 14.08 11.10
C PHE A 81 24.49 14.42 10.49
N GLY A 82 24.40 15.62 9.89
CA GLY A 82 23.22 16.06 9.15
C GLY A 82 23.19 15.54 7.73
N LEU A 83 22.11 14.86 7.35
CA LEU A 83 21.83 14.52 5.96
C LEU A 83 20.92 15.59 5.37
N LYS A 84 21.38 16.19 4.28
CA LYS A 84 20.61 17.15 3.50
C LYS A 84 19.46 16.39 2.80
N PRO A 85 18.24 16.96 2.75
CA PRO A 85 17.13 16.35 2.02
C PRO A 85 17.53 16.02 0.59
N LEU A 86 17.24 14.80 0.14
CA LEU A 86 17.37 14.42 -1.26
C LEU A 86 16.30 15.15 -2.06
N THR A 87 16.64 16.34 -2.53
CA THR A 87 15.94 16.98 -3.64
C THR A 87 16.27 16.16 -4.89
N LEU A 88 15.33 15.32 -5.31
CA LEU A 88 15.33 14.82 -6.68
C LEU A 88 15.08 16.04 -7.56
N GLU A 89 16.15 16.65 -8.08
CA GLU A 89 16.03 17.58 -9.19
C GLU A 89 15.45 16.75 -10.34
N GLU A 90 14.18 16.98 -10.66
CA GLU A 90 13.61 16.53 -11.92
C GLU A 90 14.49 17.14 -13.00
N ASP A 91 15.30 16.32 -13.68
CA ASP A 91 15.99 16.69 -14.91
C ASP A 91 14.90 17.12 -15.91
N SER A 92 14.60 18.42 -15.89
CA SER A 92 13.75 19.09 -16.86
C SER A 92 14.50 19.11 -18.18
N GLU A 93 14.07 18.28 -19.14
CA GLU A 93 14.38 18.45 -20.56
C GLU A 93 13.78 19.75 -21.13
#